data_AF-A0A3N5UN68-F1
#
_entry.id   AF-A0A3N5UN68-F1
#
_cell.length_a   1.000
_cell.length_b   1.000
_cell.length_c   1.000
_cell.angle_alpha   90.00
_cell.angle_beta   90.00
_cell.angle_gamma   90.00
#
_symmetry.space_group_name_H-M   'P 1'
#
loop_
_entity.id
_entity.type
_entity.pdbx_description
1 polymer ?
#
loop_
_entity_poly.entity_id
_entity_poly.type
_entity_poly.pdbx_seq_one_letter_code
_entity_poly.pdbx_strand_id
1 'polypeptide(L)'
;MSPHDVTNEQLVEFVLGELPAEKAGGIETHLRQCESCRREVKRLQSLLDCAGRMSTVPENEHIVQSANHEVLRAAGTEDKDQSRRGLESSAAVFWRTIMSNRMTKLAVAAAVVMAGTLGLSLFGGGGAGKVYARAVSQLHKAQTLTYSMITKTGMENMPTVRMDIAFKEMGGTRFIRTATADGYITVAQTIGNKIKGISIVPVAKNYAEFEMENVPDDPAKDPWAMVDALRALPAQADEELGRREVDGRTLEGFRVREVDTVMTVWIDPASGRPVRVELEIPSAPGMNVIMSDFQLDADLADSFFSLEPPEGYVPIEIRADVADIGERDFVEFLRAWSQWTVDGTFPPMVAGSEIAKVVIE
;
A
#
# COMPACT_ATOMS: atom_id res chain seq x y z
N MET A 1 -36.74 5.01 37.30
CA MET A 1 -35.89 4.47 36.22
C MET A 1 -36.77 3.46 35.48
N SER A 2 -37.25 3.78 34.28
CA SER A 2 -38.03 2.81 33.49
C SER A 2 -37.11 1.66 33.04
N PRO A 3 -37.60 0.41 33.00
CA PRO A 3 -36.82 -0.71 32.50
C PRO A 3 -36.52 -0.48 31.01
N HIS A 4 -35.24 -0.39 30.68
CA HIS A 4 -34.76 -0.17 29.33
C HIS A 4 -34.67 -1.53 28.62
N ASP A 5 -35.82 -2.04 28.18
CA ASP A 5 -35.97 -3.42 27.65
C ASP A 5 -35.70 -3.54 26.13
N VAL A 6 -35.16 -2.49 25.51
CA VAL A 6 -34.78 -2.47 24.09
C VAL A 6 -33.26 -2.41 23.95
N THR A 7 -32.69 -3.35 23.20
CA THR A 7 -31.25 -3.42 22.92
C THR A 7 -30.88 -2.59 21.68
N ASN A 8 -29.60 -2.25 21.53
CA ASN A 8 -29.12 -1.51 20.36
C ASN A 8 -29.26 -2.34 19.07
N GLU A 9 -29.07 -3.66 19.13
CA GLU A 9 -29.28 -4.58 18.00
C GLU A 9 -30.71 -4.51 17.47
N GLN A 10 -31.71 -4.48 18.37
CA GLN A 10 -33.12 -4.35 17.99
C GLN A 10 -33.43 -3.01 17.32
N LEU A 11 -32.74 -1.92 17.71
CA LEU A 11 -32.89 -0.62 17.05
C LEU A 11 -32.28 -0.61 15.65
N VAL A 12 -31.16 -1.32 15.44
CA VAL A 12 -30.53 -1.48 14.12
C VAL A 12 -31.45 -2.28 13.19
N GLU A 13 -31.91 -3.45 13.63
CA GLU A 13 -32.86 -4.29 12.87
C GLU A 13 -34.16 -3.54 12.54
N PHE A 14 -34.66 -2.73 13.49
CA PHE A 14 -35.85 -1.88 13.28
C PHE A 14 -35.63 -0.83 12.19
N VAL A 15 -34.48 -0.16 12.18
CA VAL A 15 -34.18 0.89 11.19
C VAL A 15 -33.89 0.30 9.81
N LEU A 16 -33.30 -0.90 9.73
CA LEU A 16 -33.08 -1.63 8.48
C LEU A 16 -34.36 -2.28 7.93
N GLY A 17 -35.45 -2.30 8.70
CA GLY A 17 -36.71 -2.95 8.31
C GLY A 17 -36.67 -4.48 8.37
N GLU A 18 -35.70 -5.04 9.08
CA GLU A 18 -35.47 -6.49 9.18
C GLU A 18 -36.22 -7.13 10.37
N LEU A 19 -36.82 -6.30 11.20
CA LEU A 19 -37.50 -6.72 12.41
C LEU A 19 -38.94 -7.21 12.10
N PRO A 20 -39.38 -8.39 12.61
CA PRO A 20 -40.74 -8.87 12.41
C PRO A 20 -41.80 -7.89 12.90
N ALA A 21 -42.91 -7.76 12.17
CA ALA A 21 -43.98 -6.79 12.46
C ALA A 21 -44.51 -6.85 13.91
N GLU A 22 -44.55 -8.03 14.51
CA GLU A 22 -44.97 -8.26 15.90
C GLU A 22 -44.03 -7.58 16.92
N LYS A 23 -42.72 -7.51 16.62
CA LYS A 23 -41.72 -6.87 17.47
C LYS A 23 -41.58 -5.38 17.16
N ALA A 24 -41.86 -4.97 15.91
CA ALA A 24 -41.71 -3.58 15.47
C ALA A 24 -42.69 -2.66 16.21
N GLY A 25 -43.93 -3.11 16.43
CA GLY A 25 -44.92 -2.37 17.22
C GLY A 25 -44.51 -2.15 18.68
N GLY A 26 -43.75 -3.09 19.27
CA GLY A 26 -43.16 -2.97 20.60
C GLY A 26 -42.09 -1.88 20.65
N ILE A 27 -41.21 -1.84 19.65
CA ILE A 27 -40.16 -0.82 19.53
C ILE A 27 -40.78 0.56 19.27
N GLU A 28 -41.76 0.69 18.38
CA GLU A 28 -42.46 1.97 18.14
C GLU A 28 -43.10 2.53 19.42
N THR A 29 -43.73 1.66 20.21
CA THR A 29 -44.34 2.04 21.49
C THR A 29 -43.27 2.50 22.49
N HIS A 30 -42.13 1.80 22.54
CA HIS A 30 -40.99 2.19 23.37
C HIS A 30 -40.39 3.53 22.94
N LEU A 31 -40.23 3.77 21.64
CA LEU A 31 -39.69 5.02 21.09
C LEU A 31 -40.56 6.23 21.46
N ARG A 32 -41.88 6.07 21.65
CA ARG A 32 -42.72 7.18 22.15
C ARG A 32 -42.38 7.61 23.58
N GLN A 33 -41.79 6.72 24.37
CA GLN A 33 -41.54 6.91 25.80
C GLN A 33 -40.06 7.06 26.16
N CYS A 34 -39.14 6.65 25.28
CA CYS A 34 -37.69 6.73 25.50
C CYS A 34 -37.03 7.76 24.57
N GLU A 35 -36.49 8.85 25.14
CA GLU A 35 -35.76 9.86 24.37
C GLU A 35 -34.41 9.36 23.85
N SER A 36 -33.71 8.54 24.64
CA SER A 36 -32.40 7.97 24.27
C SER A 36 -32.51 7.12 22.99
N CYS A 37 -33.44 6.16 22.96
CA CYS A 37 -33.66 5.31 21.79
C CYS A 37 -34.16 6.09 20.57
N ARG A 38 -34.95 7.16 20.75
CA ARG A 38 -35.34 8.04 19.63
C ARG A 38 -34.14 8.75 19.01
N ARG A 39 -33.20 9.22 19.84
CA ARG A 39 -31.98 9.87 19.37
C ARG A 39 -31.12 8.89 18.57
N GLU A 40 -31.02 7.66 19.05
CA GLU A 40 -30.25 6.61 18.39
C GLU A 40 -30.87 6.15 17.07
N VAL A 41 -32.19 5.96 17.01
CA VAL A 41 -32.90 5.65 15.76
C VAL A 41 -32.71 6.76 14.72
N LYS A 42 -32.79 8.04 15.12
CA LYS A 42 -32.50 9.16 14.21
C LYS A 42 -31.06 9.14 13.70
N ARG A 43 -30.10 8.81 14.57
CA ARG A 43 -28.69 8.67 14.19
C ARG A 43 -28.50 7.58 13.14
N LEU A 44 -29.09 6.40 13.36
CA LEU A 44 -29.03 5.25 12.45
C LEU A 44 -29.72 5.55 11.10
N GLN A 45 -30.87 6.23 11.12
CA GLN A 45 -31.57 6.65 9.89
C GLN A 45 -30.73 7.63 9.06
N SER A 46 -30.10 8.62 9.70
CA SER A 46 -29.20 9.54 8.99
C SER A 46 -28.02 8.83 8.34
N LEU A 47 -27.46 7.79 8.97
CA LEU A 47 -26.37 6.99 8.40
C LEU A 47 -26.83 6.21 7.15
N LEU A 48 -28.04 5.63 7.18
CA LEU A 48 -28.60 4.93 6.03
C LEU A 48 -28.94 5.87 4.87
N ASP A 49 -29.46 7.06 5.16
CA ASP A 49 -29.69 8.10 4.15
C ASP A 49 -28.39 8.57 3.49
N CYS A 50 -27.27 8.59 4.24
CA CYS A 50 -25.95 8.86 3.66
C CYS A 50 -25.50 7.71 2.76
N ALA A 51 -25.64 6.45 3.20
CA ALA A 51 -25.29 5.27 2.42
C ALA A 51 -26.08 5.16 1.11
N GLY A 52 -27.39 5.45 1.13
CA GLY A 52 -28.23 5.44 -0.07
C GLY A 52 -27.83 6.48 -1.11
N ARG A 53 -27.31 7.64 -0.69
CA ARG A 53 -26.82 8.69 -1.62
C ARG A 53 -25.51 8.28 -2.29
N MET A 54 -24.63 7.56 -1.59
CA MET A 54 -23.35 7.08 -2.15
C MET A 54 -23.54 6.06 -3.28
N SER A 55 -24.64 5.30 -3.30
CA SER A 55 -24.91 4.29 -4.34
C SER A 55 -25.25 4.88 -5.73
N THR A 56 -25.34 6.21 -5.88
CA THR A 56 -25.84 6.87 -7.10
C THR A 56 -24.78 7.61 -7.93
N VAL A 57 -23.49 7.41 -7.67
CA VAL A 57 -22.41 8.03 -8.47
C VAL A 57 -22.05 7.13 -9.67
N PRO A 58 -22.12 7.62 -10.93
CA PRO A 58 -21.82 6.81 -12.10
C PRO A 58 -20.32 6.53 -12.23
N GLU A 59 -19.99 5.25 -12.43
CA GLU A 59 -18.67 4.74 -12.84
C GLU A 59 -18.20 5.44 -14.11
N ASN A 60 -17.20 6.31 -13.98
CA ASN A 60 -16.36 6.72 -15.11
C ASN A 60 -14.89 6.58 -14.71
N GLU A 61 -14.48 5.32 -14.55
CA GLU A 61 -13.11 4.83 -14.27
C GLU A 61 -12.03 5.38 -15.21
N HIS A 62 -12.42 5.94 -16.36
CA HIS A 62 -11.50 6.31 -17.43
C HIS A 62 -10.89 7.72 -17.30
N ILE A 63 -11.47 8.61 -16.49
CA ILE A 63 -11.00 10.02 -16.39
C ILE A 63 -9.88 10.19 -15.36
N VAL A 64 -9.82 9.33 -14.33
CA VAL A 64 -8.82 9.41 -13.25
C VAL A 64 -7.47 8.77 -13.64
N GLN A 65 -7.46 7.84 -14.60
CA GLN A 65 -6.22 7.19 -15.07
C GLN A 65 -5.22 8.15 -15.76
N SER A 66 -5.68 9.26 -16.33
CA SER A 66 -4.85 10.13 -17.18
C SER A 66 -4.06 11.18 -16.40
N ALA A 67 -4.62 11.71 -15.31
CA ALA A 67 -4.08 12.91 -14.66
C ALA A 67 -2.77 12.65 -13.89
N ASN A 68 -2.69 11.56 -13.11
CA ASN A 68 -1.47 11.22 -12.37
C ASN A 68 -0.36 10.66 -13.29
N HIS A 69 -0.75 9.97 -14.36
CA HIS A 69 0.19 9.44 -15.35
C HIS A 69 0.88 10.56 -16.16
N GLU A 70 0.15 11.63 -16.49
CA GLU A 70 0.75 12.82 -17.11
C GLU A 70 1.67 13.57 -16.16
N VAL A 71 1.34 13.66 -14.86
CA VAL A 71 2.20 14.30 -13.86
C VAL A 71 3.53 13.53 -13.68
N LEU A 72 3.49 12.20 -13.64
CA LEU A 72 4.70 11.36 -13.57
C LEU A 72 5.57 11.46 -14.84
N ARG A 73 4.95 11.62 -16.01
CA ARG A 73 5.69 11.83 -17.27
C ARG A 73 6.21 13.25 -17.43
N ALA A 74 5.47 14.25 -16.96
CA ALA A 74 5.83 15.67 -17.03
C ALA A 74 7.02 16.00 -16.11
N ALA A 75 7.06 15.41 -14.90
CA ALA A 75 8.15 15.58 -13.95
C ALA A 75 9.53 15.12 -14.48
N GLY A 76 9.56 14.22 -15.47
CA GLY A 76 10.81 13.78 -16.13
C GLY A 76 11.30 14.66 -17.27
N THR A 77 10.62 15.76 -17.61
CA THR A 77 10.92 16.56 -18.81
C THR A 77 11.43 17.98 -18.55
N GLU A 78 11.36 18.50 -17.33
CA GLU A 78 11.58 19.94 -17.08
C GLU A 78 12.98 20.37 -16.63
N ASP A 79 13.95 19.48 -16.40
CA ASP A 79 15.28 19.91 -15.90
C ASP A 79 16.46 19.39 -16.75
N LYS A 80 16.35 19.58 -18.06
CA LYS A 80 17.45 19.36 -19.02
C LYS A 80 18.34 20.59 -19.19
N ASP A 81 18.81 21.23 -18.11
CA ASP A 81 19.95 22.14 -18.27
C ASP A 81 20.67 22.47 -16.96
N GLN A 82 21.35 21.51 -16.32
CA GLN A 82 22.71 21.74 -15.78
C GLN A 82 23.40 20.51 -15.19
N SER A 83 24.70 20.46 -15.46
CA SER A 83 25.75 19.79 -14.68
C SER A 83 25.98 18.29 -14.87
N ARG A 84 26.67 17.99 -15.98
CA ARG A 84 27.71 16.95 -16.01
C ARG A 84 28.92 17.39 -15.18
N ARG A 85 29.36 16.56 -14.22
CA ARG A 85 30.77 16.15 -13.99
C ARG A 85 30.83 15.24 -12.75
N GLY A 86 31.55 14.13 -12.88
CA GLY A 86 31.53 13.02 -11.93
C GLY A 86 32.66 13.02 -10.89
N LEU A 87 32.70 11.96 -10.08
CA LEU A 87 33.86 11.08 -9.89
C LEU A 87 33.50 9.89 -8.97
N GLU A 88 33.83 8.69 -9.45
CA GLU A 88 34.57 7.61 -8.79
C GLU A 88 34.15 7.08 -7.40
N SER A 89 33.50 5.91 -7.46
CA SER A 89 33.94 4.63 -6.88
C SER A 89 34.58 4.62 -5.49
N SER A 90 33.80 4.17 -4.49
CA SER A 90 34.32 3.39 -3.36
C SER A 90 33.31 2.30 -2.95
N ALA A 91 33.09 1.32 -3.82
CA ALA A 91 32.17 0.20 -3.58
C ALA A 91 32.86 -1.08 -3.06
N ALA A 92 34.14 -1.00 -2.65
CA ALA A 92 34.95 -2.20 -2.38
C ALA A 92 35.19 -2.53 -0.90
N VAL A 93 34.59 -1.81 0.06
CA VAL A 93 34.90 -2.00 1.50
C VAL A 93 33.73 -2.49 2.36
N PHE A 94 32.48 -2.42 1.88
CA PHE A 94 31.31 -2.77 2.71
C PHE A 94 30.89 -4.25 2.69
N TRP A 95 31.44 -5.07 1.78
CA TRP A 95 31.08 -6.50 1.65
C TRP A 95 31.69 -7.44 2.71
N ARG A 96 32.18 -6.92 3.85
CA ARG A 96 32.92 -7.73 4.83
C ARG A 96 32.40 -7.73 6.26
N THR A 97 31.26 -7.11 6.58
CA THR A 97 30.90 -6.91 8.01
C THR A 97 29.48 -7.37 8.42
N ILE A 98 28.73 -8.11 7.61
CA ILE A 98 27.49 -8.76 8.10
C ILE A 98 27.45 -10.23 7.68
N MET A 99 28.39 -11.00 8.23
CA MET A 99 28.32 -12.45 8.30
C MET A 99 28.90 -12.91 9.65
N SER A 100 28.08 -12.88 10.70
CA SER A 100 28.28 -13.74 11.88
C SER A 100 27.04 -13.75 12.78
N ASN A 101 26.34 -14.89 12.84
CA ASN A 101 26.48 -15.75 14.01
C ASN A 101 26.20 -17.22 13.66
N ARG A 102 27.15 -18.08 14.04
CA ARG A 102 27.15 -19.53 13.89
C ARG A 102 26.58 -20.11 15.19
N MET A 103 25.44 -20.80 15.19
CA MET A 103 25.05 -21.87 16.17
C MET A 103 23.56 -22.30 16.12
N THR A 104 22.94 -22.46 14.95
CA THR A 104 21.64 -23.19 14.82
C THR A 104 21.54 -24.01 13.53
N LYS A 105 22.67 -24.51 13.03
CA LYS A 105 22.68 -25.65 12.08
C LYS A 105 22.99 -26.91 12.85
N LEU A 106 22.00 -27.79 13.02
CA LEU A 106 22.10 -29.27 12.96
C LEU A 106 20.85 -29.91 13.61
N ALA A 107 19.73 -29.95 12.87
CA ALA A 107 18.72 -31.02 12.94
C ALA A 107 17.58 -30.70 11.95
N VAL A 108 17.81 -30.94 10.65
CA VAL A 108 16.91 -31.55 9.64
C VAL A 108 17.72 -31.54 8.33
N ALA A 109 18.73 -32.40 8.27
CA ALA A 109 19.47 -32.69 7.05
C ALA A 109 19.48 -34.21 6.89
N ALA A 110 18.46 -34.75 6.21
CA ALA A 110 18.48 -36.12 5.68
C ALA A 110 17.37 -36.43 4.67
N ALA A 111 16.28 -35.64 4.56
CA ALA A 111 15.13 -35.99 3.71
C ALA A 111 15.01 -35.19 2.38
N VAL A 112 15.61 -34.00 2.25
CA VAL A 112 15.41 -33.15 1.05
C VAL A 112 16.46 -33.40 -0.05
N VAL A 113 17.61 -33.99 0.27
CA VAL A 113 18.71 -34.18 -0.69
C VAL A 113 18.42 -35.26 -1.73
N MET A 114 17.52 -36.22 -1.46
CA MET A 114 17.16 -37.26 -2.45
C MET A 114 15.95 -36.93 -3.33
N ALA A 115 15.16 -35.89 -2.99
CA ALA A 115 14.12 -35.38 -3.89
C ALA A 115 14.65 -34.33 -4.88
N GLY A 116 15.72 -33.60 -4.51
CA GLY A 116 16.34 -32.59 -5.37
C GLY A 116 17.15 -33.16 -6.54
N THR A 117 17.76 -34.33 -6.41
CA THR A 117 18.67 -34.87 -7.44
C THR A 117 17.97 -35.45 -8.67
N LEU A 118 16.69 -35.83 -8.56
CA LEU A 118 15.90 -36.24 -9.74
C LEU A 118 15.23 -35.07 -10.47
N GLY A 119 15.03 -33.91 -9.82
CA GLY A 119 14.54 -32.68 -10.49
C GLY A 119 15.65 -31.88 -11.20
N LEU A 120 16.91 -32.07 -10.80
CA LEU A 120 18.07 -31.30 -11.28
C LEU A 120 18.60 -31.70 -12.68
N SER A 121 18.03 -32.72 -13.32
CA SER A 121 18.49 -33.19 -14.64
C SER A 121 17.63 -32.73 -15.83
N LEU A 122 16.56 -31.96 -15.59
CA LEU A 122 15.73 -31.37 -16.66
C LEU A 122 15.94 -29.87 -16.90
N PHE A 123 16.69 -29.17 -16.05
CA PHE A 123 16.95 -27.72 -16.19
C PHE A 123 18.18 -27.38 -17.04
N GLY A 124 18.54 -28.26 -17.97
CA GLY A 124 19.58 -28.02 -18.96
C GLY A 124 19.05 -27.28 -20.19
N GLY A 125 19.04 -25.95 -20.15
CA GLY A 125 19.14 -25.12 -21.37
C GLY A 125 17.84 -24.50 -21.89
N GLY A 126 17.47 -23.35 -21.35
CA GLY A 126 16.46 -22.46 -21.95
C GLY A 126 16.79 -21.01 -21.63
N GLY A 127 16.56 -20.08 -22.57
CA GLY A 127 16.83 -18.64 -22.38
C GLY A 127 16.06 -17.99 -21.22
N ALA A 128 14.99 -18.64 -20.74
CA ALA A 128 14.08 -18.13 -19.71
C ALA A 128 14.76 -17.85 -18.37
N GLY A 129 15.53 -18.79 -17.80
CA GLY A 129 16.31 -18.51 -16.57
C GLY A 129 17.26 -17.31 -16.68
N LYS A 130 17.76 -16.98 -17.89
CA LYS A 130 18.57 -15.77 -18.12
C LYS A 130 17.72 -14.50 -18.15
N VAL A 131 16.48 -14.58 -18.63
CA VAL A 131 15.51 -13.47 -18.65
C VAL A 131 15.17 -13.07 -17.22
N TYR A 132 14.87 -14.04 -16.35
CA TYR A 132 14.62 -13.81 -14.93
C TYR A 132 15.82 -13.18 -14.22
N ALA A 133 17.00 -13.80 -14.32
CA ALA A 133 18.22 -13.30 -13.67
C ALA A 133 18.57 -11.86 -14.12
N ARG A 134 18.28 -11.51 -15.37
CA ARG A 134 18.45 -10.15 -15.89
C ARG A 134 17.47 -9.17 -15.25
N ALA A 135 16.20 -9.53 -15.10
CA ALA A 135 15.22 -8.65 -14.45
C ALA A 135 15.56 -8.40 -12.98
N VAL A 136 15.88 -9.46 -12.23
CA VAL A 136 16.32 -9.37 -10.82
C VAL A 136 17.59 -8.53 -10.70
N SER A 137 18.58 -8.74 -11.58
CA SER A 137 19.78 -7.89 -11.59
C SER A 137 19.47 -6.41 -11.86
N GLN A 138 18.44 -6.07 -12.64
CA GLN A 138 18.07 -4.68 -12.87
C GLN A 138 17.39 -4.09 -11.62
N LEU A 139 16.46 -4.82 -11.01
CA LEU A 139 15.81 -4.41 -9.75
C LEU A 139 16.82 -4.16 -8.62
N HIS A 140 17.81 -5.04 -8.45
CA HIS A 140 18.84 -4.89 -7.41
C HIS A 140 19.76 -3.68 -7.62
N LYS A 141 19.99 -3.29 -8.88
CA LYS A 141 20.92 -2.20 -9.23
C LYS A 141 20.23 -0.86 -9.36
N ALA A 142 18.91 -0.85 -9.57
CA ALA A 142 18.15 0.36 -9.84
C ALA A 142 18.22 1.30 -8.65
N GLN A 143 18.67 2.55 -8.87
CA GLN A 143 18.70 3.57 -7.81
C GLN A 143 17.34 4.26 -7.65
N THR A 144 16.55 4.29 -8.72
CA THR A 144 15.17 4.75 -8.71
C THR A 144 14.26 3.68 -9.27
N LEU A 145 13.04 3.64 -8.75
CA LEU A 145 12.00 2.69 -9.14
C LEU A 145 10.66 3.39 -9.08
N THR A 146 9.87 3.30 -10.15
CA THR A 146 8.45 3.66 -10.13
C THR A 146 7.59 2.49 -10.58
N TYR A 147 6.40 2.36 -10.00
CA TYR A 147 5.40 1.39 -10.40
C TYR A 147 4.01 1.81 -9.89
N SER A 148 2.97 1.33 -10.57
CA SER A 148 1.60 1.38 -10.07
C SER A 148 1.29 0.09 -9.33
N MET A 149 0.61 0.20 -8.20
CA MET A 149 0.16 -0.89 -7.35
C MET A 149 -1.36 -0.88 -7.24
N ILE A 150 -1.94 -2.06 -7.35
CA ILE A 150 -3.37 -2.32 -7.18
C ILE A 150 -3.50 -3.37 -6.08
N THR A 151 -4.13 -3.01 -4.98
CA THR A 151 -4.45 -3.93 -3.88
C THR A 151 -5.91 -4.33 -3.99
N LYS A 152 -6.14 -5.62 -4.26
CA LYS A 152 -7.46 -6.24 -4.20
C LYS A 152 -7.64 -6.87 -2.83
N THR A 153 -8.80 -6.65 -2.24
CA THR A 153 -9.17 -7.32 -0.99
C THR A 153 -10.09 -8.50 -1.30
N GLY A 154 -10.11 -9.49 -0.42
CA GLY A 154 -11.05 -10.62 -0.52
C GLY A 154 -12.50 -10.27 -0.12
N MET A 155 -12.77 -9.02 0.25
CA MET A 155 -14.10 -8.56 0.67
C MET A 155 -14.84 -7.92 -0.51
N GLU A 156 -16.02 -8.45 -0.82
CA GLU A 156 -16.82 -8.13 -2.01
C GLU A 156 -17.18 -6.63 -2.17
N ASN A 157 -17.20 -5.88 -1.08
CA ASN A 157 -17.59 -4.46 -1.04
C ASN A 157 -16.44 -3.50 -0.72
N MET A 158 -15.20 -3.98 -0.63
CA MET A 158 -14.06 -3.11 -0.37
C MET A 158 -13.45 -2.63 -1.69
N PRO A 159 -13.26 -1.31 -1.86
CA PRO A 159 -12.74 -0.77 -3.10
C PRO A 159 -11.32 -1.29 -3.36
N THR A 160 -11.04 -1.55 -4.63
CA THR A 160 -9.67 -1.81 -5.06
C THR A 160 -8.86 -0.53 -4.91
N VAL A 161 -7.81 -0.57 -4.09
CA VAL A 161 -6.95 0.61 -3.86
C VAL A 161 -5.88 0.65 -4.93
N ARG A 162 -5.81 1.76 -5.65
CA ARG A 162 -4.74 2.06 -6.60
C ARG A 162 -3.80 3.11 -6.02
N MET A 163 -2.51 2.83 -6.09
CA MET A 163 -1.45 3.69 -5.60
C MET A 163 -0.29 3.70 -6.58
N ASP A 164 0.28 4.87 -6.85
CA ASP A 164 1.54 5.00 -7.57
C ASP A 164 2.68 5.17 -6.57
N ILE A 165 3.77 4.44 -6.79
CA ILE A 165 4.95 4.44 -5.93
C ILE A 165 6.12 4.97 -6.75
N ALA A 166 6.88 5.87 -6.15
CA ALA A 166 8.20 6.26 -6.60
C ALA A 166 9.19 6.10 -5.45
N PHE A 167 10.33 5.51 -5.75
CA PHE A 167 11.41 5.24 -4.82
C PHE A 167 12.72 5.79 -5.38
N LYS A 168 13.56 6.30 -4.49
CA LYS A 168 14.91 6.76 -4.79
C LYS A 168 15.85 6.45 -3.62
N GLU A 169 17.06 5.99 -3.93
CA GLU A 169 18.11 5.80 -2.93
C GLU A 169 19.38 6.56 -3.33
N MET A 170 19.84 7.43 -2.44
CA MET A 170 21.05 8.23 -2.68
C MET A 170 21.78 8.50 -1.36
N GLY A 171 23.09 8.23 -1.35
CA GLY A 171 23.94 8.56 -0.20
C GLY A 171 23.58 7.84 1.10
N GLY A 172 22.90 6.67 1.01
CA GLY A 172 22.40 5.93 2.18
C GLY A 172 21.04 6.42 2.69
N THR A 173 20.46 7.47 2.09
CA THR A 173 19.10 7.93 2.35
C THR A 173 18.15 7.27 1.36
N ARG A 174 17.07 6.67 1.87
CA ARG A 174 15.97 6.11 1.07
C ARG A 174 14.81 7.07 1.08
N PHE A 175 14.27 7.39 -0.09
CA PHE A 175 13.10 8.22 -0.30
C PHE A 175 11.98 7.37 -0.90
N ILE A 176 10.76 7.63 -0.49
CA ILE A 176 9.56 7.07 -1.09
C ILE A 176 8.53 8.17 -1.24
N ARG A 177 7.82 8.15 -2.36
CA ARG A 177 6.62 8.94 -2.60
C ARG A 177 5.51 8.00 -3.02
N THR A 178 4.38 8.11 -2.37
CA THR A 178 3.14 7.42 -2.76
C THR A 178 2.10 8.44 -3.18
N ALA A 179 1.25 8.06 -4.14
CA ALA A 179 0.09 8.84 -4.53
C ALA A 179 -1.10 7.92 -4.77
N THR A 180 -2.23 8.18 -4.12
CA THR A 180 -3.47 7.42 -4.30
C THR A 180 -4.35 8.08 -5.37
N ALA A 181 -5.34 7.33 -5.87
CA ALA A 181 -6.21 7.80 -6.95
C ALA A 181 -7.08 9.02 -6.57
N ASP A 182 -7.36 9.21 -5.27
CA ASP A 182 -8.05 10.38 -4.72
C ASP A 182 -7.14 11.61 -4.56
N GLY A 183 -5.86 11.48 -4.91
CA GLY A 183 -4.89 12.57 -4.93
C GLY A 183 -4.14 12.77 -3.61
N TYR A 184 -4.35 11.94 -2.59
CA TYR A 184 -3.53 11.97 -1.39
C TYR A 184 -2.09 11.55 -1.70
N ILE A 185 -1.12 12.31 -1.20
CA ILE A 185 0.30 12.12 -1.47
C ILE A 185 1.05 12.00 -0.15
N THR A 186 1.89 10.99 -0.03
CA THR A 186 2.85 10.87 1.07
C THR A 186 4.25 10.88 0.51
N VAL A 187 5.12 11.73 1.06
CA VAL A 187 6.56 11.69 0.80
C VAL A 187 7.27 11.38 2.10
N ALA A 188 8.16 10.41 2.09
CA ALA A 188 8.94 10.02 3.26
C ALA A 188 10.39 9.74 2.91
N GLN A 189 11.28 9.99 3.87
CA GLN A 189 12.69 9.67 3.79
C GLN A 189 13.17 8.98 5.07
N THR A 190 14.14 8.08 4.93
CA THR A 190 14.84 7.45 6.04
C THR A 190 16.15 8.20 6.35
N ILE A 191 16.32 8.67 7.58
CA ILE A 191 17.60 9.20 8.09
C ILE A 191 18.02 8.36 9.30
N GLY A 192 18.97 7.44 9.09
CA GLY A 192 19.35 6.47 10.13
C GLY A 192 18.17 5.53 10.46
N ASN A 193 17.76 5.49 11.72
CA ASN A 193 16.60 4.72 12.19
C ASN A 193 15.32 5.58 12.33
N LYS A 194 15.31 6.79 11.76
CA LYS A 194 14.16 7.70 11.79
C LYS A 194 13.55 7.81 10.42
N ILE A 195 12.22 7.89 10.38
CA ILE A 195 11.47 8.25 9.18
C ILE A 195 10.95 9.67 9.38
N LYS A 196 11.16 10.54 8.40
CA LYS A 196 10.50 11.85 8.31
C LYS A 196 9.67 11.88 7.05
N GLY A 197 8.52 12.52 7.10
CA GLY A 197 7.68 12.65 5.92
C GLY A 197 6.67 13.78 6.00
N ILE A 198 5.99 13.99 4.88
CA ILE A 198 4.88 14.90 4.73
C ILE A 198 3.75 14.18 4.00
N SER A 199 2.56 14.28 4.56
CA SER A 199 1.29 13.89 3.94
C SER A 199 0.60 15.13 3.40
N ILE A 200 0.11 15.06 2.17
CA ILE A 200 -0.45 16.21 1.44
C ILE A 200 -1.83 15.82 0.92
N VAL A 201 -2.81 16.70 1.16
CA VAL A 201 -4.18 16.61 0.64
C VAL A 201 -4.38 17.77 -0.35
N PRO A 202 -4.12 17.57 -1.66
CA PRO A 202 -4.12 18.67 -2.63
C PRO A 202 -5.45 19.40 -2.75
N VAL A 203 -6.57 18.66 -2.71
CA VAL A 203 -7.92 19.22 -2.84
C VAL A 203 -8.23 20.20 -1.70
N ALA A 204 -7.79 19.88 -0.48
CA ALA A 204 -7.99 20.72 0.71
C ALA A 204 -6.88 21.77 0.90
N LYS A 205 -5.79 21.71 0.12
CA LYS A 205 -4.55 22.48 0.34
C LYS A 205 -4.04 22.36 1.77
N ASN A 206 -4.07 21.15 2.29
CA ASN A 206 -3.60 20.85 3.63
C ASN A 206 -2.40 19.91 3.58
N TYR A 207 -1.56 19.98 4.60
CA TYR A 207 -0.47 19.04 4.79
C TYR A 207 -0.30 18.68 6.27
N ALA A 208 0.34 17.54 6.53
CA ALA A 208 0.80 17.17 7.85
C ALA A 208 2.22 16.62 7.75
N GLU A 209 3.12 17.16 8.55
CA GLU A 209 4.46 16.61 8.71
C GLU A 209 4.44 15.53 9.80
N PHE A 210 5.24 14.49 9.62
CA PHE A 210 5.40 13.44 10.62
C PHE A 210 6.86 13.02 10.75
N GLU A 211 7.20 12.59 11.96
CA GLU A 211 8.46 11.94 12.28
C GLU A 211 8.18 10.69 13.10
N MET A 212 8.75 9.57 12.67
CA MET A 212 8.66 8.30 13.38
C MET A 212 10.05 7.89 13.84
N GLU A 213 10.15 7.53 15.11
CA GLU A 213 11.35 6.94 15.71
C GLU A 213 11.03 5.53 16.21
N ASN A 214 12.02 4.64 16.21
CA ASN A 214 11.88 3.26 16.71
C ASN A 214 10.70 2.51 16.06
N VAL A 215 10.52 2.71 14.75
CA VAL A 215 9.48 2.03 13.96
C VAL A 215 9.62 0.52 14.22
N PRO A 216 8.59 -0.15 14.76
CA PRO A 216 8.62 -1.58 14.99
C PRO A 216 9.01 -2.32 13.71
N ASP A 217 9.75 -3.42 13.85
CA ASP A 217 10.10 -4.33 12.74
C ASP A 217 8.86 -5.15 12.35
N ASP A 218 7.82 -4.44 11.92
CA ASP A 218 6.56 -4.95 11.39
C ASP A 218 6.50 -4.57 9.91
N PRO A 219 6.68 -5.54 8.99
CA PRO A 219 6.62 -5.29 7.56
C PRO A 219 5.32 -4.62 7.10
N ALA A 220 4.21 -4.78 7.84
CA ALA A 220 2.94 -4.13 7.52
C ALA A 220 2.96 -2.61 7.77
N LYS A 221 3.94 -2.11 8.54
CA LYS A 221 4.11 -0.69 8.89
C LYS A 221 5.33 -0.06 8.23
N ASP A 222 6.15 -0.85 7.54
CA ASP A 222 7.32 -0.34 6.82
C ASP A 222 6.92 0.18 5.43
N PRO A 223 7.06 1.50 5.16
CA PRO A 223 6.76 2.07 3.85
C PRO A 223 7.59 1.46 2.71
N TRP A 224 8.76 0.89 3.02
CA TRP A 224 9.66 0.32 2.01
C TRP A 224 9.45 -1.18 1.79
N ALA A 225 8.60 -1.87 2.56
CA ALA A 225 8.47 -3.33 2.55
C ALA A 225 8.29 -3.91 1.13
N MET A 226 7.44 -3.31 0.30
CA MET A 226 7.21 -3.79 -1.07
C MET A 226 8.41 -3.56 -1.99
N VAL A 227 9.10 -2.43 -1.83
CA VAL A 227 10.33 -2.13 -2.58
C VAL A 227 11.44 -3.10 -2.17
N ASP A 228 11.57 -3.35 -0.87
CA ASP A 228 12.56 -4.26 -0.32
C ASP A 228 12.26 -5.71 -0.75
N ALA A 229 11.00 -6.14 -0.78
CA ALA A 229 10.60 -7.45 -1.32
C ALA A 229 10.97 -7.61 -2.81
N LEU A 230 10.71 -6.60 -3.64
CA LEU A 230 11.12 -6.60 -5.05
C LEU A 230 12.64 -6.66 -5.23
N ARG A 231 13.39 -6.02 -4.33
CA ARG A 231 14.87 -6.01 -4.32
C ARG A 231 15.50 -7.20 -3.59
N ALA A 232 14.70 -8.01 -2.90
CA ALA A 232 15.13 -9.23 -2.24
C ALA A 232 14.89 -10.48 -3.10
N LEU A 233 14.26 -10.34 -4.28
CA LEU A 233 13.99 -11.45 -5.18
C LEU A 233 15.25 -12.30 -5.42
N PRO A 234 15.15 -13.64 -5.30
CA PRO A 234 16.30 -14.52 -5.45
C PRO A 234 16.83 -14.47 -6.88
N ALA A 235 18.11 -14.79 -7.06
CA ALA A 235 18.75 -14.82 -8.38
C ALA A 235 18.17 -15.89 -9.34
N GLN A 236 17.45 -16.87 -8.79
CA GLN A 236 16.74 -17.93 -9.53
C GLN A 236 15.32 -18.03 -9.02
N ALA A 237 14.37 -18.25 -9.92
CA ALA A 237 12.98 -18.53 -9.57
C ALA A 237 12.81 -20.01 -9.21
N ASP A 238 11.77 -20.32 -8.43
CA ASP A 238 11.43 -21.71 -8.08
C ASP A 238 10.82 -22.46 -9.27
N GLU A 239 10.12 -21.74 -10.14
CA GLU A 239 9.37 -22.33 -11.26
C GLU A 239 9.31 -21.36 -12.45
N GLU A 240 9.57 -21.88 -13.65
CA GLU A 240 9.30 -21.18 -14.91
C GLU A 240 7.86 -21.48 -15.36
N LEU A 241 7.04 -20.44 -15.53
CA LEU A 241 5.64 -20.58 -15.95
C LEU A 241 5.47 -20.57 -17.47
N GLY A 242 6.54 -20.29 -18.20
CA GLY A 242 6.53 -20.17 -19.65
C GLY A 242 5.97 -18.84 -20.15
N ARG A 243 5.62 -18.80 -21.44
CA ARG A 243 5.09 -17.59 -22.09
C ARG A 243 3.59 -17.48 -21.93
N ARG A 244 3.12 -16.29 -21.59
CA ARG A 244 1.70 -15.96 -21.49
C ARG A 244 1.43 -14.58 -22.07
N GLU A 245 0.25 -14.41 -22.64
CA GLU A 245 -0.27 -13.09 -22.96
C GLU A 245 -0.87 -12.45 -21.70
N VAL A 246 -0.35 -11.29 -21.33
CA VAL A 246 -0.79 -10.49 -20.18
C VAL A 246 -0.95 -9.05 -20.68
N ASP A 247 -2.14 -8.49 -20.55
CA ASP A 247 -2.46 -7.12 -20.98
C ASP A 247 -2.03 -6.83 -22.44
N GLY A 248 -2.24 -7.81 -23.34
CA GLY A 248 -1.90 -7.74 -24.77
C GLY A 248 -0.40 -7.88 -25.10
N ARG A 249 0.44 -8.24 -24.12
CA ARG A 249 1.89 -8.44 -24.29
C ARG A 249 2.26 -9.89 -24.03
N THR A 250 3.11 -10.46 -24.88
CA THR A 250 3.69 -11.79 -24.63
C THR A 250 4.84 -11.66 -23.63
N LEU A 251 4.65 -12.18 -22.42
CA LEU A 251 5.61 -12.12 -21.32
C LEU A 251 6.08 -13.52 -20.91
N GLU A 252 7.29 -13.63 -20.37
CA GLU A 252 7.79 -14.83 -19.71
C GLU A 252 7.52 -14.73 -18.21
N GLY A 253 6.81 -15.73 -17.66
CA GLY A 253 6.41 -15.78 -16.26
C GLY A 253 7.32 -16.65 -15.41
N PHE A 254 7.59 -16.20 -14.20
CA PHE A 254 8.40 -16.90 -13.22
C PHE A 254 7.73 -16.82 -11.86
N ARG A 255 7.80 -17.89 -11.07
CA ARG A 255 7.23 -17.93 -9.72
C ARG A 255 8.31 -18.07 -8.67
N VAL A 256 8.20 -17.25 -7.65
CA VAL A 256 9.01 -17.25 -6.44
C VAL A 256 8.08 -17.50 -5.25
N ARG A 257 8.46 -18.40 -4.35
CA ARG A 257 7.72 -18.76 -3.16
C ARG A 257 8.57 -18.42 -1.95
N GLU A 258 8.03 -17.55 -1.10
CA GLU A 258 8.54 -17.36 0.25
C GLU A 258 7.61 -18.04 1.26
N VAL A 259 7.95 -17.95 2.54
CA VAL A 259 7.30 -18.71 3.62
C VAL A 259 5.79 -18.42 3.69
N ASP A 260 5.40 -17.18 3.42
CA ASP A 260 4.04 -16.64 3.59
C ASP A 260 3.49 -15.96 2.33
N THR A 261 4.27 -15.89 1.25
CA THR A 261 3.89 -15.19 0.02
C THR A 261 4.30 -15.95 -1.24
N VAL A 262 3.51 -15.78 -2.30
CA VAL A 262 3.83 -16.28 -3.64
C VAL A 262 3.88 -15.08 -4.58
N MET A 263 5.05 -14.84 -5.17
CA MET A 263 5.24 -13.80 -6.17
C MET A 263 5.33 -14.42 -7.56
N THR A 264 4.51 -13.91 -8.49
CA THR A 264 4.63 -14.20 -9.92
C THR A 264 5.17 -12.98 -10.63
N VAL A 265 6.34 -13.12 -11.25
CA VAL A 265 7.05 -12.05 -11.98
C VAL A 265 6.89 -12.29 -13.48
N TRP A 266 6.27 -11.35 -14.17
CA TRP A 266 6.09 -11.36 -15.62
C TRP A 266 7.07 -10.38 -16.27
N ILE A 267 7.90 -10.91 -17.18
CA ILE A 267 9.04 -10.20 -17.76
C ILE A 267 8.87 -10.11 -19.27
N ASP A 268 9.16 -8.95 -19.85
CA ASP A 268 9.28 -8.82 -21.30
C ASP A 268 10.59 -9.50 -21.75
N PRO A 269 10.54 -10.57 -22.55
CA PRO A 269 11.74 -11.29 -22.97
C PRO A 269 12.69 -10.45 -23.85
N ALA A 270 12.18 -9.41 -24.53
CA ALA A 270 13.00 -8.57 -25.39
C ALA A 270 13.88 -7.60 -24.57
N SER A 271 13.27 -6.85 -23.65
CA SER A 271 14.00 -5.90 -22.79
C SER A 271 14.60 -6.55 -21.54
N GLY A 272 14.07 -7.70 -21.10
CA GLY A 272 14.39 -8.33 -19.83
C GLY A 272 13.95 -7.51 -18.62
N ARG A 273 12.98 -6.60 -18.78
CA ARG A 273 12.44 -5.77 -17.70
C ARG A 273 11.18 -6.42 -17.11
N PRO A 274 10.98 -6.34 -15.78
CA PRO A 274 9.70 -6.70 -15.18
C PRO A 274 8.62 -5.78 -15.75
N VAL A 275 7.49 -6.37 -16.17
CA VAL A 275 6.33 -5.64 -16.67
C VAL A 275 5.20 -5.71 -15.66
N ARG A 276 5.08 -6.83 -14.94
CA ARG A 276 4.06 -7.04 -13.93
C ARG A 276 4.56 -7.98 -12.84
N VAL A 277 4.18 -7.71 -11.60
CA VAL A 277 4.40 -8.61 -10.47
C VAL A 277 3.08 -8.82 -9.76
N GLU A 278 2.74 -10.07 -9.47
CA GLU A 278 1.52 -10.45 -8.77
C GLU A 278 1.93 -11.11 -7.46
N LEU A 279 1.44 -10.60 -6.35
CA LEU A 279 1.68 -11.13 -5.02
C LEU A 279 0.38 -11.72 -4.49
N GLU A 280 0.46 -12.98 -4.10
CA GLU A 280 -0.61 -13.72 -3.44
C GLU A 280 -0.16 -14.08 -2.02
N ILE A 281 -1.07 -13.94 -1.06
CA ILE A 281 -0.85 -14.35 0.32
C ILE A 281 -1.71 -15.60 0.56
N PRO A 282 -1.14 -16.82 0.58
CA PRO A 282 -1.93 -18.04 0.69
C PRO A 282 -2.81 -18.11 1.95
N SER A 283 -2.39 -17.46 3.04
CA SER A 283 -3.15 -17.35 4.29
C SER A 283 -4.31 -16.36 4.23
N ALA A 284 -4.39 -15.51 3.21
CA ALA A 284 -5.46 -14.54 2.99
C ALA A 284 -6.04 -14.64 1.56
N PRO A 285 -6.76 -15.73 1.21
CA PRO A 285 -7.33 -15.90 -0.12
C PRO A 285 -8.21 -14.73 -0.54
N GLY A 286 -8.03 -14.25 -1.77
CA GLY A 286 -8.74 -13.09 -2.31
C GLY A 286 -8.03 -11.75 -2.06
N MET A 287 -7.06 -11.68 -1.14
CA MET A 287 -6.14 -10.56 -1.04
C MET A 287 -4.99 -10.75 -2.04
N ASN A 288 -4.91 -9.86 -3.03
CA ASN A 288 -3.88 -9.91 -4.06
C ASN A 288 -3.32 -8.52 -4.32
N VAL A 289 -2.02 -8.42 -4.53
CA VAL A 289 -1.38 -7.18 -4.96
C VAL A 289 -0.87 -7.36 -6.38
N ILE A 290 -1.21 -6.42 -7.26
CA ILE A 290 -0.72 -6.36 -8.62
C ILE A 290 0.13 -5.10 -8.75
N MET A 291 1.38 -5.27 -9.13
CA MET A 291 2.30 -4.19 -9.47
C MET A 291 2.53 -4.18 -10.98
N SER A 292 2.55 -3.00 -11.59
CA SER A 292 2.67 -2.81 -13.03
C SER A 292 3.32 -1.45 -13.36
N ASP A 293 3.49 -1.15 -14.65
CA ASP A 293 4.05 0.13 -15.11
C ASP A 293 5.46 0.44 -14.57
N PHE A 294 6.27 -0.60 -14.39
CA PHE A 294 7.62 -0.50 -13.86
C PHE A 294 8.52 0.40 -14.70
N GLN A 295 9.16 1.37 -14.05
CA GLN A 295 10.30 2.10 -14.60
C GLN A 295 11.46 2.04 -13.62
N LEU A 296 12.52 1.37 -14.06
CA LEU A 296 13.81 1.28 -13.37
C LEU A 296 14.71 2.40 -13.85
N ASP A 297 15.45 3.00 -12.92
CA ASP A 297 16.38 4.11 -13.17
C ASP A 297 15.69 5.28 -13.90
N ALA A 298 14.45 5.56 -13.49
CA ALA A 298 13.72 6.75 -13.91
C ALA A 298 14.45 8.02 -13.42
N ASP A 299 14.50 9.03 -14.28
CA ASP A 299 15.08 10.33 -13.95
C ASP A 299 14.11 11.11 -13.05
N LEU A 300 14.29 10.99 -11.74
CA LEU A 300 13.44 11.61 -10.73
C LEU A 300 14.20 12.75 -10.05
N ALA A 301 13.71 13.98 -10.26
CA ALA A 301 14.23 15.19 -9.62
C ALA A 301 14.14 15.11 -8.09
N ASP A 302 15.07 15.76 -7.39
CA ASP A 302 15.08 15.80 -5.92
C ASP A 302 13.83 16.49 -5.35
N SER A 303 13.33 17.53 -6.04
CA SER A 303 12.11 18.24 -5.68
C SER A 303 10.87 17.34 -5.66
N PHE A 304 10.88 16.24 -6.41
CA PHE A 304 9.80 15.25 -6.42
C PHE A 304 9.67 14.51 -5.08
N PHE A 305 10.74 14.49 -4.28
CA PHE A 305 10.78 13.93 -2.93
C PHE A 305 10.92 15.01 -1.85
N SER A 306 10.57 16.26 -2.16
CA SER A 306 10.63 17.35 -1.19
C SER A 306 9.68 17.09 -0.02
N LEU A 307 10.18 17.38 1.19
CA LEU A 307 9.35 17.45 2.40
C LEU A 307 8.87 18.88 2.69
N GLU A 308 9.23 19.85 1.85
CA GLU A 308 8.77 21.22 1.99
C GLU A 308 7.29 21.33 1.58
N PRO A 309 6.43 21.91 2.44
CA PRO A 309 5.03 22.12 2.09
C PRO A 309 4.88 22.98 0.83
N PRO A 310 3.96 22.63 -0.09
CA PRO A 310 3.73 23.46 -1.27
C PRO A 310 3.16 24.84 -0.89
N GLU A 311 3.43 25.85 -1.73
CA GLU A 311 2.98 27.22 -1.47
C GLU A 311 1.46 27.30 -1.32
N GLY A 312 1.01 27.98 -0.26
CA GLY A 312 -0.41 28.19 0.04
C GLY A 312 -1.10 26.99 0.69
N TYR A 313 -0.36 25.95 1.08
CA TYR A 313 -0.88 24.86 1.90
C TYR A 313 -0.83 25.19 3.39
N VAL A 314 -1.80 24.69 4.15
CA VAL A 314 -1.94 24.95 5.59
C VAL A 314 -1.63 23.68 6.38
N PRO A 315 -0.85 23.77 7.48
CA PRO A 315 -0.56 22.61 8.31
C PRO A 315 -1.81 22.14 9.04
N ILE A 316 -1.95 20.82 9.14
CA ILE A 316 -2.83 20.13 10.07
C ILE A 316 -1.97 19.70 11.25
N GLU A 317 -2.34 20.10 12.47
CA GLU A 317 -1.66 19.59 13.67
C GLU A 317 -2.01 18.11 13.90
N ILE A 318 -1.01 17.26 13.79
CA ILE A 318 -1.08 15.82 14.05
C ILE A 318 -0.07 15.53 15.17
N ARG A 319 -0.51 15.49 16.44
CA ARG A 319 0.37 15.19 17.58
C ARG A 319 0.40 13.69 17.88
N ALA A 320 1.31 12.94 17.26
CA ALA A 320 1.46 11.49 17.44
C ALA A 320 2.46 11.07 18.52
N ASP A 321 1.97 10.30 19.49
CA ASP A 321 2.76 9.28 20.18
C ASP A 321 2.20 7.93 19.72
N VAL A 322 2.99 7.19 18.94
CA VAL A 322 2.57 5.96 18.23
C VAL A 322 2.40 4.79 19.21
N ALA A 323 2.98 4.87 20.41
CA ALA A 323 2.92 3.81 21.42
C ALA A 323 1.57 3.72 22.15
N ASP A 324 0.76 4.78 22.13
CA ASP A 324 -0.49 4.90 22.89
C ASP A 324 -1.75 5.00 21.99
N ILE A 325 -1.65 4.66 20.69
CA ILE A 325 -2.78 4.72 19.76
C ILE A 325 -3.84 3.67 20.13
N GLY A 326 -5.02 4.13 20.55
CA GLY A 326 -6.19 3.30 20.83
C GLY A 326 -7.32 3.49 19.80
N GLU A 327 -8.39 2.72 19.95
CA GLU A 327 -9.60 2.81 19.09
C GLU A 327 -10.17 4.23 19.00
N ARG A 328 -10.08 4.99 20.10
CA ARG A 328 -10.59 6.37 20.16
C ARG A 328 -9.83 7.30 19.21
N ASP A 329 -8.51 7.18 19.12
CA ASP A 329 -7.69 8.03 18.24
C ASP A 329 -7.96 7.70 16.77
N PHE A 330 -8.20 6.42 16.46
CA PHE A 330 -8.63 5.99 15.13
C PHE A 330 -9.99 6.58 14.75
N VAL A 331 -10.95 6.61 15.68
CA VAL A 331 -12.27 7.23 15.45
C VAL A 331 -12.16 8.76 15.25
N GLU A 332 -11.29 9.45 15.99
CA GLU A 332 -11.07 10.90 15.79
C GLU A 332 -10.33 11.19 14.48
N PHE A 333 -9.36 10.36 14.09
CA PHE A 333 -8.73 10.42 12.76
C PHE A 333 -9.76 10.28 11.64
N LEU A 334 -10.61 9.26 11.72
CA LEU A 334 -11.68 9.05 10.73
C LEU A 334 -12.66 10.23 10.71
N ARG A 335 -13.01 10.80 11.87
CA ARG A 335 -13.86 12.00 11.96
C ARG A 335 -13.20 13.20 11.28
N ALA A 336 -11.94 13.47 11.59
CA ALA A 336 -11.15 14.53 10.97
C ALA A 336 -11.10 14.36 9.44
N TRP A 337 -10.80 13.15 8.99
CA TRP A 337 -10.77 12.80 7.57
C TRP A 337 -12.10 13.06 6.88
N SER A 338 -13.21 12.62 7.48
CA SER A 338 -14.56 12.85 6.93
C SER A 338 -14.96 14.34 6.90
N GLN A 339 -14.22 15.23 7.57
CA GLN A 339 -14.40 16.67 7.43
C GLN A 339 -13.50 17.26 6.33
N TRP A 340 -12.44 16.55 5.94
CA TRP A 340 -11.47 16.98 4.92
C TRP A 340 -11.85 16.52 3.52
N THR A 341 -12.64 15.46 3.38
CA THR A 341 -13.18 15.00 2.10
C THR A 341 -14.45 15.77 1.74
N VAL A 342 -14.54 16.20 0.48
CA VAL A 342 -15.66 17.02 -0.02
C VAL A 342 -17.02 16.30 0.12
N ASP A 343 -17.00 14.98 0.09
CA ASP A 343 -18.15 14.09 0.20
C ASP A 343 -18.32 13.45 1.59
N GLY A 344 -17.40 13.75 2.52
CA GLY A 344 -17.38 13.20 3.86
C GLY A 344 -17.11 11.70 3.95
N THR A 345 -16.51 11.12 2.90
CA THR A 345 -16.12 9.72 2.87
C THR A 345 -14.95 9.45 3.80
N PHE A 346 -14.95 8.23 4.37
CA PHE A 346 -13.79 7.70 5.09
C PHE A 346 -12.71 7.24 4.10
N PRO A 347 -11.44 7.20 4.52
CA PRO A 347 -10.37 6.71 3.67
C PRO A 347 -10.66 5.25 3.26
N PRO A 348 -10.43 4.87 1.99
CA PRO A 348 -10.67 3.51 1.52
C PRO A 348 -9.75 2.48 2.19
N MET A 349 -8.60 2.93 2.68
CA MET A 349 -7.67 2.16 3.50
C MET A 349 -6.95 3.12 4.46
N VAL A 350 -6.68 2.66 5.67
CA VAL A 350 -5.79 3.36 6.60
C VAL A 350 -4.62 2.44 6.90
N ALA A 351 -3.43 2.79 6.43
CA ALA A 351 -2.21 2.09 6.81
C ALA A 351 -1.85 2.42 8.25
N GLY A 352 -1.26 1.49 9.00
CA GLY A 352 -0.93 1.69 10.42
C GLY A 352 0.01 2.90 10.67
N SER A 353 0.77 3.31 9.66
CA SER A 353 1.61 4.52 9.66
C SER A 353 0.82 5.84 9.54
N GLU A 354 -0.42 5.79 9.03
CA GLU A 354 -1.29 6.96 8.80
C GLU A 354 -2.14 7.30 10.03
N ILE A 355 -2.28 6.36 10.98
CA ILE A 355 -2.94 6.57 12.29
C ILE A 355 -2.02 7.31 13.27
N ALA A 356 -0.91 7.90 12.80
CA ALA A 356 -0.15 8.84 13.60
C ALA A 356 -1.11 10.00 13.98
N LYS A 357 -1.57 9.96 15.22
CA LYS A 357 -2.60 10.74 15.92
C LYS A 357 -2.89 12.15 15.38
N VAL A 358 -4.09 12.32 14.83
CA VAL A 358 -4.70 13.63 14.61
C VAL A 358 -5.15 14.21 15.96
N VAL A 359 -4.63 15.39 16.32
CA VAL A 359 -5.15 16.17 17.46
C VAL A 359 -5.73 17.45 16.89
N ILE A 360 -7.06 17.49 16.78
CA ILE A 360 -7.77 18.73 16.50
C ILE A 360 -7.99 19.42 17.85
N GLU A 361 -7.42 20.61 18.05
CA GLU A 361 -7.83 21.51 19.15
C GLU A 361 -9.22 22.11 18.91
#